data_AF-A0A954F3N4-F1
#
_entry.id   AF-A0A954F3N4-F1
#
_cell.length_a   1.000
_cell.length_b   1.000
_cell.length_c   1.000
_cell.angle_alpha   90.00
_cell.angle_beta   90.00
_cell.angle_gamma   90.00
#
_symmetry.space_group_name_H-M   'P 1'
#
loop_
_entity.id
_entity.type
_entity.pdbx_description
1 polymer ?
#
loop_
_entity_poly.entity_id
_entity_poly.type
_entity_poly.pdbx_seq_one_letter_code
_entity_poly.pdbx_strand_id
1 'polypeptide(L)'
;MIEPSPRTLGGLMLLFFLLTAPGLGQENSTDRFPDLKPKPPGTARWEDPLQDPDAGEDTGIAEPLAWNPKPVAQFVWRPGPRKELVLHGTLPVPDTFEFAPAGCSPIGIRMQGREGPPAAAQVHAVAHDATGRVQVIEVLFPIRLPGDRTQRGPLRFDVFTGAFPLPKPAPEPESRSRLMGAETSPYLTTQDVFGNTYRFDLNPDPEALGVVSRNVLKSGFASRQWKLAGALMPFRPGEGGAPLPHMMSVHAYLTTWGASNLVSLDLRIHNGLTAASG
;
A
#
# COMPACT_ATOMS: atom_id res chain seq x y z
N MET A 1 11.60 -17.82 54.09
CA MET A 1 10.35 -17.11 53.74
C MET A 1 10.75 -16.00 52.78
N ILE A 2 10.58 -16.24 51.48
CA ILE A 2 10.92 -15.31 50.40
C ILE A 2 9.63 -15.20 49.59
N GLU A 3 9.02 -14.02 49.60
CA GLU A 3 7.84 -13.71 48.79
C GLU A 3 8.23 -13.60 47.31
N PRO A 4 7.41 -14.10 46.37
CA PRO A 4 7.61 -13.84 44.96
C PRO A 4 6.91 -12.53 44.54
N SER A 5 7.68 -11.68 43.87
CA SER A 5 7.25 -10.48 43.13
C SER A 5 6.27 -10.83 41.99
N PRO A 6 5.21 -10.04 41.75
CA PRO A 6 4.34 -10.23 40.60
C PRO A 6 5.01 -9.69 39.33
N ARG A 7 5.21 -10.57 38.35
CA ARG A 7 5.59 -10.20 36.98
C ARG A 7 4.41 -9.52 36.29
N THR A 8 4.56 -8.23 36.00
CA THR A 8 3.67 -7.45 35.13
C THR A 8 3.87 -7.90 33.67
N LEU A 9 2.93 -8.67 33.13
CA LEU A 9 2.80 -8.90 31.69
C LEU A 9 2.14 -7.67 31.06
N GLY A 10 2.95 -6.78 30.49
CA GLY A 10 2.49 -5.68 29.65
C GLY A 10 1.99 -6.23 28.30
N GLY A 11 0.73 -6.64 28.25
CA GLY A 11 0.04 -6.94 27.00
C GLY A 11 -0.30 -5.65 26.26
N LEU A 12 0.30 -5.45 25.08
CA LEU A 12 -0.11 -4.40 24.14
C LEU A 12 -1.45 -4.81 23.52
N MET A 13 -2.55 -4.24 24.00
CA MET A 13 -3.89 -4.41 23.41
C MET A 13 -3.99 -3.50 22.19
N LEU A 14 -3.84 -4.06 20.98
CA LEU A 14 -4.15 -3.36 19.74
C LEU A 14 -5.64 -3.57 19.43
N LEU A 15 -6.46 -2.59 19.81
CA LEU A 15 -7.88 -2.55 19.48
C LEU A 15 -8.07 -1.78 18.17
N PHE A 16 -8.53 -2.44 17.11
CA PHE A 16 -9.21 -1.76 16.00
C PHE A 16 -10.51 -2.50 15.70
N PHE A 17 -11.60 -1.97 16.23
CA PHE A 17 -12.94 -2.20 15.71
C PHE A 17 -13.35 -0.95 14.93
N LEU A 18 -13.78 -1.15 13.69
CA LEU A 18 -15.00 -0.52 13.24
C LEU A 18 -15.78 -1.56 12.42
N LEU A 19 -16.35 -2.51 13.14
CA LEU A 19 -17.53 -3.24 12.71
C LEU A 19 -18.73 -2.42 13.17
N THR A 20 -19.46 -1.81 12.24
CA THR A 20 -20.88 -1.52 12.45
C THR A 20 -21.64 -2.83 12.22
N ALA A 21 -22.15 -3.42 13.30
CA ALA A 21 -23.04 -4.59 13.23
C ALA A 21 -24.45 -4.18 12.75
N PRO A 22 -25.24 -5.15 12.23
CA PRO A 22 -26.43 -4.88 11.41
C PRO A 22 -27.71 -4.77 12.24
N GLY A 23 -28.69 -4.01 11.75
CA GLY A 23 -30.03 -3.99 12.33
C GLY A 23 -30.96 -2.92 11.76
N LEU A 24 -31.61 -3.25 10.64
CA LEU A 24 -32.94 -2.80 10.19
C LEU A 24 -33.23 -1.30 10.17
N GLY A 25 -33.11 -0.75 8.96
CA GLY A 25 -33.76 0.48 8.51
C GLY A 25 -33.48 0.66 7.02
N GLN A 26 -34.36 0.12 6.16
CA GLN A 26 -34.36 0.52 4.76
C GLN A 26 -34.69 2.01 4.69
N GLU A 27 -33.69 2.85 4.46
CA GLU A 27 -33.88 4.13 3.82
C GLU A 27 -32.80 4.31 2.75
N ASN A 28 -33.28 4.42 1.51
CA ASN A 28 -32.49 4.80 0.36
C ASN A 28 -31.83 6.15 0.60
N SER A 29 -30.51 6.16 0.83
CA SER A 29 -29.69 7.37 0.75
C SER A 29 -28.58 7.15 -0.28
N THR A 30 -28.99 7.25 -1.54
CA THR A 30 -28.14 7.72 -2.62
C THR A 30 -27.83 9.18 -2.38
N ASP A 31 -26.75 9.50 -1.67
CA ASP A 31 -26.19 10.84 -1.69
C ASP A 31 -24.65 10.83 -1.79
N ARG A 32 -24.23 10.95 -3.06
CA ARG A 32 -23.26 11.92 -3.57
C ARG A 32 -21.82 11.84 -3.06
N PHE A 33 -21.02 11.01 -3.75
CA PHE A 33 -19.80 11.56 -4.31
C PHE A 33 -20.21 12.65 -5.33
N PRO A 34 -19.61 13.86 -5.32
CA PRO A 34 -19.87 14.80 -6.41
C PRO A 34 -19.42 14.12 -7.71
N ASP A 35 -20.32 14.13 -8.70
CA ASP A 35 -20.07 13.72 -10.08
C ASP A 35 -18.67 14.17 -10.52
N LEU A 36 -17.73 13.22 -10.58
CA LEU A 36 -16.58 13.36 -11.45
C LEU A 36 -17.16 13.27 -12.87
N LYS A 37 -17.63 14.40 -13.40
CA LYS A 37 -17.89 14.49 -14.84
C LYS A 37 -16.55 14.16 -15.51
N PRO A 38 -16.44 13.04 -16.26
CA PRO A 38 -15.28 12.85 -17.09
C PRO A 38 -15.23 14.09 -17.98
N LYS A 39 -14.08 14.78 -17.95
CA LYS A 39 -13.79 15.79 -18.95
C LYS A 39 -14.06 15.12 -20.30
N PRO A 40 -14.81 15.74 -21.23
CA PRO A 40 -14.93 15.18 -22.58
C PRO A 40 -13.51 14.88 -23.08
N PRO A 41 -13.31 13.87 -23.94
CA PRO A 41 -12.00 13.50 -24.46
C PRO A 41 -11.42 14.68 -25.25
N GLY A 42 -10.86 15.65 -24.51
CA GLY A 42 -9.95 16.63 -25.02
C GLY A 42 -8.72 15.84 -25.31
N THR A 43 -8.36 15.79 -26.59
CA THR A 43 -7.11 15.25 -27.11
C THR A 43 -5.96 15.71 -26.22
N ALA A 44 -5.60 14.92 -25.21
CA ALA A 44 -4.29 14.97 -24.62
C ALA A 44 -3.38 14.45 -25.73
N ARG A 45 -2.95 15.38 -26.60
CA ARG A 45 -1.88 15.11 -27.54
C ARG A 45 -0.65 14.85 -26.69
N TRP A 46 -0.29 13.58 -26.61
CA TRP A 46 1.06 13.16 -26.27
C TRP A 46 1.96 13.77 -27.33
N GLU A 47 2.77 14.74 -26.93
CA GLU A 47 3.85 15.26 -27.78
C GLU A 47 5.00 14.27 -27.64
N ASP A 48 5.31 13.58 -28.73
CA ASP A 48 6.41 12.63 -28.83
C ASP A 48 7.72 13.41 -28.84
N PRO A 49 8.53 13.40 -27.76
CA PRO A 49 9.73 14.18 -27.72
C PRO A 49 10.87 13.30 -28.19
N LEU A 50 11.09 13.18 -29.51
CA LEU A 50 12.38 12.77 -30.11
C LEU A 50 12.26 12.66 -31.64
N GLN A 51 12.82 13.64 -32.35
CA GLN A 51 13.60 13.43 -33.58
C GLN A 51 14.19 14.78 -34.02
N ASP A 52 15.45 15.02 -33.68
CA ASP A 52 16.26 16.06 -34.32
C ASP A 52 17.46 15.35 -34.99
N PRO A 53 17.45 15.17 -36.33
CA PRO A 53 18.51 14.50 -37.05
C PRO A 53 19.51 15.53 -37.60
N ASP A 54 20.26 16.19 -36.74
CA ASP A 54 21.44 16.95 -37.18
C ASP A 54 22.50 17.03 -36.09
N ALA A 55 23.34 15.99 -36.02
CA ALA A 55 24.48 15.91 -35.11
C ALA A 55 25.73 16.48 -35.80
N GLY A 56 25.86 17.81 -35.78
CA GLY A 56 27.15 18.47 -36.00
C GLY A 56 28.05 18.31 -34.78
N GLU A 57 29.31 17.94 -35.01
CA GLU A 57 30.34 17.79 -33.98
C GLU A 57 30.65 19.14 -33.32
N ASP A 58 30.03 19.41 -32.16
CA ASP A 58 30.42 20.49 -31.26
C ASP A 58 31.06 19.92 -30.00
N THR A 59 32.29 20.35 -29.73
CA THR A 59 33.11 19.95 -28.58
C THR A 59 32.96 20.91 -27.39
N GLY A 60 31.92 21.74 -27.40
CA GLY A 60 31.48 22.51 -26.24
C GLY A 60 31.09 21.60 -25.09
N ILE A 61 31.54 21.94 -23.89
CA ILE A 61 31.06 21.34 -22.63
C ILE A 61 29.56 21.64 -22.59
N ALA A 62 28.74 20.68 -23.03
CA ALA A 62 27.32 20.88 -23.19
C ALA A 62 26.77 21.40 -21.87
N GLU A 63 26.24 22.63 -21.87
CA GLU A 63 25.41 23.08 -20.77
C GLU A 63 24.38 21.98 -20.53
N PRO A 64 24.19 21.50 -19.29
CA PRO A 64 23.31 20.38 -19.03
C PRO A 64 21.95 20.73 -19.62
N LEU A 65 21.56 20.00 -20.67
CA LEU A 65 20.33 20.21 -21.43
C LEU A 65 19.23 20.50 -20.41
N ALA A 66 18.67 21.71 -20.45
CA ALA A 66 17.73 22.16 -19.44
C ALA A 66 16.59 21.15 -19.35
N TRP A 67 16.58 20.35 -18.27
CA TRP A 67 15.60 19.31 -18.04
C TRP A 67 14.23 19.97 -17.85
N ASN A 68 13.46 20.04 -18.93
CA ASN A 68 12.12 20.64 -18.94
C ASN A 68 11.05 19.63 -19.36
N PRO A 69 10.90 18.50 -18.64
CA PRO A 69 9.84 17.56 -18.96
C PRO A 69 8.48 18.20 -18.68
N LYS A 70 7.54 18.03 -19.60
CA LYS A 70 6.15 18.43 -19.43
C LYS A 70 5.45 17.43 -18.50
N PRO A 71 4.66 17.89 -17.51
CA PRO A 71 3.89 16.98 -16.67
C PRO A 71 2.82 16.27 -17.51
N VAL A 72 2.70 14.95 -17.32
CA VAL A 72 1.75 14.09 -18.06
C VAL A 72 0.44 13.91 -17.31
N ALA A 73 0.44 14.11 -15.99
CA ALA A 73 -0.74 14.01 -15.13
C ALA A 73 -0.56 14.84 -13.85
N GLN A 74 -1.62 14.95 -13.06
CA GLN A 74 -1.59 15.64 -11.78
C GLN A 74 -2.44 14.93 -10.73
N PHE A 75 -1.89 14.74 -9.54
CA PHE A 75 -2.66 14.40 -8.34
C PHE A 75 -3.03 15.66 -7.56
N VAL A 76 -4.25 15.69 -7.03
CA VAL A 76 -4.73 16.77 -6.17
C VAL A 76 -5.17 16.16 -4.86
N TRP A 77 -4.60 16.63 -3.76
CA TRP A 77 -4.86 16.08 -2.43
C TRP A 77 -5.16 17.20 -1.43
N ARG A 78 -6.11 16.98 -0.51
CA ARG A 78 -6.42 17.92 0.57
C ARG A 78 -5.80 17.40 1.87
N PRO A 79 -4.78 18.08 2.41
CA PRO A 79 -4.06 17.57 3.56
C PRO A 79 -4.90 17.53 4.84
N GLY A 80 -4.76 16.43 5.58
CA GLY A 80 -5.16 16.36 6.99
C GLY A 80 -4.03 16.83 7.92
N PRO A 81 -4.13 16.58 9.24
CA PRO A 81 -3.13 17.05 10.21
C PRO A 81 -1.80 16.28 10.17
N ARG A 82 -1.69 15.21 9.36
CA ARG A 82 -0.49 14.36 9.31
C ARG A 82 0.59 15.00 8.44
N LYS A 83 1.83 15.01 8.95
CA LYS A 83 3.01 15.55 8.26
C LYS A 83 3.73 14.52 7.37
N GLU A 84 3.55 13.24 7.68
CA GLU A 84 4.11 12.13 6.91
C GLU A 84 2.96 11.26 6.38
N LEU A 85 2.98 11.00 5.08
CA LEU A 85 2.00 10.17 4.40
C LEU A 85 2.60 9.60 3.11
N VAL A 86 1.86 8.71 2.47
CA VAL A 86 2.13 8.23 1.13
C VAL A 86 0.99 8.69 0.25
N LEU A 87 1.28 9.51 -0.77
CA LEU A 87 0.34 9.76 -1.85
C LEU A 87 0.13 8.44 -2.58
N HIS A 88 -1.13 8.08 -2.76
CA HIS A 88 -1.53 6.82 -3.36
C HIS A 88 -2.66 7.10 -4.35
N GLY A 89 -2.47 6.69 -5.59
CA GLY A 89 -3.49 6.79 -6.62
C GLY A 89 -3.19 5.88 -7.80
N THR A 90 -4.14 5.78 -8.72
CA THR A 90 -3.98 5.05 -9.98
C THR A 90 -3.93 6.02 -11.15
N LEU A 91 -3.21 5.63 -12.20
CA LEU A 91 -3.05 6.40 -13.43
C LEU A 91 -3.22 5.48 -14.63
N PRO A 92 -4.15 5.77 -15.57
CA PRO A 92 -4.14 5.11 -16.86
C PRO A 92 -2.90 5.52 -17.64
N VAL A 93 -2.28 4.57 -18.34
CA VAL A 93 -1.06 4.79 -19.11
C VAL A 93 -1.31 4.55 -20.59
N PRO A 94 -0.57 5.21 -21.50
CA PRO A 94 -0.68 4.94 -22.93
C PRO A 94 -0.17 3.52 -23.24
N ASP A 95 -0.58 2.97 -24.38
CA ASP A 95 -0.14 1.63 -24.83
C ASP A 95 1.38 1.54 -25.09
N THR A 96 2.05 2.68 -25.22
CA THR A 96 3.51 2.81 -25.34
C THR A 96 4.23 2.90 -24.00
N PHE A 97 3.52 2.77 -22.87
CA PHE A 97 4.13 2.83 -21.55
C PHE A 97 5.00 1.62 -21.28
N GLU A 98 6.25 1.90 -20.91
CA GLU A 98 7.21 0.89 -20.51
C GLU A 98 7.71 1.16 -19.09
N PHE A 99 7.97 0.08 -18.36
CA PHE A 99 8.66 0.19 -17.08
C PHE A 99 10.12 0.59 -17.33
N ALA A 100 10.64 1.47 -16.47
CA ALA A 100 12.03 1.88 -16.53
C ALA A 100 12.99 0.70 -16.23
N PRO A 101 14.26 0.78 -16.65
CA PRO A 101 15.28 -0.21 -16.30
C PRO A 101 15.40 -0.42 -14.78
N ALA A 102 15.98 -1.57 -14.40
CA ALA A 102 16.21 -1.92 -13.01
C ALA A 102 16.92 -0.78 -12.23
N GLY A 103 16.42 -0.46 -11.04
CA GLY A 103 16.93 0.63 -10.21
C GLY A 103 16.34 2.01 -10.53
N CYS A 104 15.48 2.13 -11.55
CA CYS A 104 14.75 3.35 -11.87
C CYS A 104 13.23 3.13 -11.75
N SER A 105 12.52 4.22 -11.49
CA SER A 105 11.06 4.30 -11.64
C SER A 105 10.73 4.95 -12.99
N PRO A 106 9.69 4.47 -13.71
CA PRO A 106 9.17 5.14 -14.89
C PRO A 106 8.44 6.46 -14.57
N ILE A 107 8.17 6.73 -13.30
CA ILE A 107 7.37 7.87 -12.85
C ILE A 107 8.13 8.72 -11.83
N GLY A 108 8.16 10.02 -12.10
CA GLY A 108 8.64 11.05 -11.19
C GLY A 108 7.47 11.90 -10.69
N ILE A 109 7.50 12.29 -9.42
CA ILE A 109 6.50 13.18 -8.84
C ILE A 109 7.18 14.43 -8.27
N ARG A 110 6.58 15.59 -8.52
CA ARG A 110 6.98 16.87 -7.92
C ARG A 110 5.76 17.58 -7.34
N MET A 111 5.87 18.03 -6.09
CA MET A 111 4.88 18.92 -5.50
C MET A 111 4.98 20.31 -6.14
N GLN A 112 3.86 20.89 -6.59
CA GLN A 112 3.85 22.24 -7.14
C GLN A 112 4.33 23.26 -6.11
N GLY A 113 5.13 24.24 -6.57
CA GLY A 113 5.74 25.25 -5.73
C GLY A 113 6.95 24.77 -4.90
N ARG A 114 7.42 23.53 -5.12
CA ARG A 114 8.69 23.04 -4.58
C ARG A 114 9.74 23.04 -5.68
N GLU A 115 10.86 23.68 -5.42
CA GLU A 115 12.03 23.66 -6.31
C GLU A 115 12.69 22.28 -6.34
N GLY A 116 13.34 21.97 -7.45
CA GLY A 116 14.10 20.73 -7.66
C GLY A 116 13.49 19.78 -8.70
N PRO A 117 14.23 18.70 -9.02
CA PRO A 117 13.78 17.68 -9.94
C PRO A 117 12.63 16.85 -9.34
N PRO A 118 11.80 16.21 -10.18
CA PRO A 118 10.85 15.21 -9.71
C PRO A 118 11.58 14.06 -9.01
N ALA A 119 11.00 13.54 -7.95
CA ALA A 119 11.52 12.39 -7.22
C ALA A 119 10.82 11.11 -7.68
N ALA A 120 11.55 9.99 -7.70
CA ALA A 120 11.00 8.71 -8.10
C ALA A 120 9.77 8.32 -7.26
N ALA A 121 8.74 7.82 -7.93
CA ALA A 121 7.60 7.17 -7.30
C ALA A 121 7.75 5.64 -7.34
N GLN A 122 7.12 4.92 -6.43
CA GLN A 122 6.97 3.47 -6.56
C GLN A 122 5.78 3.21 -7.48
N VAL A 123 5.95 2.32 -8.44
CA VAL A 123 4.93 2.02 -9.47
C VAL A 123 4.68 0.53 -9.51
N HIS A 124 3.40 0.15 -9.59
CA HIS A 124 2.96 -1.24 -9.76
C HIS A 124 1.92 -1.30 -10.88
N ALA A 125 1.97 -2.30 -11.76
CA ALA A 125 0.88 -2.56 -12.69
C ALA A 125 -0.32 -3.12 -11.93
N VAL A 126 -1.52 -2.56 -12.16
CA VAL A 126 -2.76 -3.01 -11.51
C VAL A 126 -3.83 -3.48 -12.49
N ALA A 127 -3.74 -3.11 -13.75
CA ALA A 127 -4.59 -3.65 -14.81
C ALA A 127 -3.78 -3.88 -16.08
N HIS A 128 -4.09 -4.97 -16.75
CA HIS A 128 -3.54 -5.32 -18.06
C HIS A 128 -4.68 -5.53 -19.05
N ASP A 129 -4.40 -5.30 -20.33
CA ASP A 129 -5.30 -5.69 -21.41
C ASP A 129 -5.26 -7.20 -21.69
N ALA A 130 -6.06 -7.65 -22.65
CA ALA A 130 -6.11 -9.07 -23.04
C ALA A 130 -4.78 -9.60 -23.64
N THR A 131 -3.88 -8.71 -24.05
CA THR A 131 -2.54 -9.05 -24.58
C THR A 131 -1.46 -9.03 -23.51
N GLY A 132 -1.80 -8.63 -22.27
CA GLY A 132 -0.87 -8.49 -21.16
C GLY A 132 -0.18 -7.13 -21.07
N ARG A 133 -0.57 -6.13 -21.88
CA ARG A 133 -0.01 -4.77 -21.80
C ARG A 133 -0.61 -4.02 -20.63
N VAL A 134 0.20 -3.23 -19.94
CA VAL A 134 -0.23 -2.43 -18.79
C VAL A 134 -1.15 -1.31 -19.25
N GLN A 135 -2.35 -1.23 -18.67
CA GLN A 135 -3.30 -0.14 -18.94
C GLN A 135 -3.41 0.83 -17.78
N VAL A 136 -3.22 0.33 -16.55
CA VAL A 136 -3.32 1.14 -15.34
C VAL A 136 -2.18 0.78 -14.41
N ILE A 137 -1.51 1.81 -13.91
CA ILE A 137 -0.52 1.71 -12.85
C ILE A 137 -1.06 2.28 -11.54
N GLU A 138 -0.64 1.70 -10.44
CA GLU A 138 -0.70 2.31 -9.11
C GLU A 138 0.60 3.07 -8.86
N VAL A 139 0.47 4.29 -8.35
CA VAL A 139 1.58 5.19 -8.06
C VAL A 139 1.57 5.50 -6.56
N LEU A 140 2.70 5.22 -5.91
CA LEU A 140 2.91 5.50 -4.49
C LEU A 140 4.10 6.45 -4.31
N PHE A 141 3.88 7.55 -3.60
CA PHE A 141 4.91 8.57 -3.38
C PHE A 141 4.94 9.05 -1.93
N PRO A 142 6.02 8.76 -1.18
CA PRO A 142 6.26 9.30 0.15
C PRO A 142 6.27 10.83 0.16
N ILE A 143 5.45 11.44 1.03
CA ILE A 143 5.42 12.89 1.23
C ILE A 143 5.77 13.19 2.68
N ARG A 144 6.73 14.10 2.85
CA ARG A 144 6.95 14.83 4.09
C ARG A 144 6.57 16.29 3.88
N LEU A 145 5.54 16.75 4.57
CA LEU A 145 5.10 18.13 4.51
C LEU A 145 5.98 19.01 5.41
N PRO A 146 6.51 20.14 4.92
CA PRO A 146 7.34 21.03 5.73
C PRO A 146 6.48 21.83 6.74
N GLY A 147 6.88 21.79 8.02
CA GLY A 147 6.39 22.66 9.10
C GLY A 147 4.97 22.40 9.60
N ASP A 148 4.49 23.26 10.52
CA ASP A 148 3.07 23.34 10.94
C ASP A 148 2.23 24.06 9.87
N ARG A 149 2.45 23.72 8.60
CA ARG A 149 1.63 24.25 7.51
C ARG A 149 0.23 23.66 7.63
N THR A 150 -0.61 24.41 8.34
CA THR A 150 -2.05 24.49 8.13
C THR A 150 -2.35 25.08 6.74
N GLN A 151 -1.72 24.55 5.68
CA GLN A 151 -2.09 24.89 4.32
C GLN A 151 -3.52 24.39 4.11
N ARG A 152 -4.47 25.32 4.20
CA ARG A 152 -5.90 25.06 4.06
C ARG A 152 -6.33 24.73 2.62
N GLY A 153 -5.37 24.69 1.68
CA GLY A 153 -5.61 24.48 0.26
C GLY A 153 -5.23 23.07 -0.21
N PRO A 154 -5.75 22.65 -1.38
CA PRO A 154 -5.32 21.42 -2.02
C PRO A 154 -3.84 21.51 -2.43
N LEU A 155 -3.08 20.48 -2.12
CA LEU A 155 -1.75 20.23 -2.64
C LEU A 155 -1.86 19.59 -4.01
N ARG A 156 -1.00 20.03 -4.93
CA ARG A 156 -0.93 19.54 -6.31
C ARG A 156 0.42 18.88 -6.53
N PHE A 157 0.40 17.73 -7.19
CA PHE A 157 1.59 16.94 -7.49
C PHE A 157 1.60 16.65 -8.98
N ASP A 158 2.58 17.21 -9.66
CA ASP A 158 2.79 16.98 -11.08
C ASP A 158 3.51 15.65 -11.28
N VAL A 159 3.05 14.88 -12.25
CA VAL A 159 3.55 13.55 -12.60
C VAL A 159 4.33 13.65 -13.91
N PHE A 160 5.51 13.03 -13.94
CA PHE A 160 6.43 13.03 -15.06
C PHE A 160 6.76 11.58 -15.44
N THR A 161 6.98 11.35 -16.72
CA THR A 161 7.50 10.07 -17.25
C THR A 161 8.99 10.19 -17.54
N GLY A 162 9.73 9.09 -17.36
CA GLY A 162 11.17 9.05 -17.57
C GLY A 162 11.85 8.04 -16.64
N ALA A 163 13.18 7.99 -16.66
CA ALA A 163 13.93 7.12 -15.75
C ALA A 163 14.35 7.91 -14.49
N PHE A 164 13.65 7.69 -13.38
CA PHE A 164 13.94 8.36 -12.11
C PHE A 164 14.65 7.41 -11.15
N PRO A 165 15.88 7.68 -10.71
CA PRO A 165 16.62 6.80 -9.82
C PRO A 165 15.82 6.50 -8.56
N LEU A 166 15.64 5.21 -8.24
CA LEU A 166 14.97 4.81 -7.01
C LEU A 166 15.82 5.25 -5.81
N PRO A 167 15.19 5.73 -4.73
CA PRO A 167 15.92 6.03 -3.52
C PRO A 167 16.54 4.75 -2.97
N LYS A 168 17.69 4.89 -2.31
CA LYS A 168 18.25 3.77 -1.53
C LYS A 168 17.20 3.29 -0.54
N PRO A 169 16.98 1.97 -0.39
CA PRO A 169 16.09 1.44 0.62
C PRO A 169 16.47 2.02 1.99
N ALA A 170 15.54 2.69 2.64
CA ALA A 170 15.74 3.09 4.02
C ALA A 170 15.89 1.82 4.88
N PRO A 171 16.71 1.86 5.95
CA PRO A 171 16.72 0.79 6.92
C PRO A 171 15.31 0.53 7.42
N GLU A 172 14.96 -0.74 7.61
CA GLU A 172 13.68 -1.09 8.18
C GLU A 172 13.54 -0.50 9.57
N PRO A 173 12.45 0.25 9.88
CA PRO A 173 12.25 0.76 11.22
C PRO A 173 12.21 -0.37 12.23
N GLU A 174 12.91 -0.21 13.36
CA GLU A 174 13.01 -1.24 14.39
C GLU A 174 11.64 -1.68 14.91
N SER A 175 10.68 -0.75 15.05
CA SER A 175 9.31 -1.06 15.45
C SER A 175 8.62 -2.03 14.48
N ARG A 176 8.94 -1.97 13.18
CA ARG A 176 8.42 -2.87 12.16
C ARG A 176 9.11 -4.23 12.22
N SER A 177 10.42 -4.27 12.37
CA SER A 177 11.15 -5.54 12.61
C SER A 177 10.68 -6.23 13.88
N ARG A 178 10.35 -5.48 14.94
CA ARG A 178 9.73 -6.01 16.15
C ARG A 178 8.33 -6.53 15.87
N LEU A 179 7.44 -5.75 15.25
CA LEU A 179 6.09 -6.24 14.96
C LEU A 179 6.12 -7.50 14.08
N MET A 180 7.05 -7.60 13.13
CA MET A 180 7.16 -8.73 12.23
C MET A 180 8.18 -9.79 12.68
N GLY A 181 8.70 -9.68 13.89
CA GLY A 181 9.69 -10.59 14.44
C GLY A 181 9.06 -11.91 14.88
N ALA A 182 9.83 -12.99 14.84
CA ALA A 182 9.35 -14.32 15.23
C ALA A 182 8.85 -14.39 16.69
N GLU A 183 9.46 -13.62 17.60
CA GLU A 183 9.10 -13.61 19.02
C GLU A 183 7.87 -12.74 19.34
N THR A 184 7.48 -11.88 18.42
CA THR A 184 6.47 -10.81 18.63
C THR A 184 5.45 -10.75 17.50
N SER A 185 5.34 -11.83 16.73
CA SER A 185 4.43 -11.91 15.59
C SER A 185 2.99 -11.65 16.04
N PRO A 186 2.25 -10.76 15.36
CA PRO A 186 0.86 -10.53 15.68
C PRO A 186 0.02 -11.74 15.29
N TYR A 187 -0.98 -12.03 16.11
CA TYR A 187 -1.95 -13.07 15.87
C TYR A 187 -3.33 -12.45 15.67
N LEU A 188 -4.14 -13.07 14.81
CA LEU A 188 -5.58 -12.89 14.83
C LEU A 188 -6.18 -13.90 15.79
N THR A 189 -7.11 -13.43 16.62
CA THR A 189 -7.86 -14.28 17.55
C THR A 189 -9.35 -14.02 17.41
N THR A 190 -10.14 -15.06 17.65
CA THR A 190 -11.60 -14.97 17.78
C THR A 190 -12.10 -16.07 18.71
N GLN A 191 -13.36 -16.00 19.12
CA GLN A 191 -14.02 -16.98 19.98
C GLN A 191 -15.33 -17.46 19.37
N ASP A 192 -15.65 -18.73 19.58
CA ASP A 192 -16.99 -19.26 19.28
C ASP A 192 -17.98 -19.06 20.44
N VAL A 193 -19.23 -19.48 20.22
CA VAL A 193 -20.33 -19.41 21.20
C VAL A 193 -20.11 -20.29 22.44
N PHE A 194 -19.17 -21.24 22.40
CA PHE A 194 -18.80 -22.12 23.51
C PHE A 194 -17.54 -21.63 24.25
N GLY A 195 -16.99 -20.48 23.84
CA GLY A 195 -15.79 -19.88 24.39
C GLY A 195 -14.47 -20.47 23.86
N ASN A 196 -14.51 -21.36 22.86
CA ASN A 196 -13.27 -21.86 22.25
C ASN A 196 -12.57 -20.73 21.51
N THR A 197 -11.26 -20.58 21.75
CA THR A 197 -10.45 -19.56 21.09
C THR A 197 -9.79 -20.14 19.86
N TYR A 198 -9.90 -19.43 18.75
CA TYR A 198 -9.22 -19.72 17.50
C TYR A 198 -8.12 -18.69 17.26
N ARG A 199 -7.04 -19.12 16.61
CA ARG A 199 -5.86 -18.28 16.35
C ARG A 199 -5.30 -18.50 14.95
N PHE A 200 -4.80 -17.43 14.35
CA PHE A 200 -4.00 -17.45 13.13
C PHE A 200 -2.82 -16.50 13.30
N ASP A 201 -1.61 -16.97 12.96
CA ASP A 201 -0.39 -16.16 13.02
C ASP A 201 -0.25 -15.34 11.73
N LEU A 202 0.03 -14.04 11.85
CA LEU A 202 0.21 -13.12 10.71
C LEU A 202 1.65 -13.10 10.18
N ASN A 203 2.56 -13.80 10.82
CA ASN A 203 3.89 -14.14 10.31
C ASN A 203 4.19 -15.62 10.57
N PRO A 204 3.37 -16.53 10.03
CA PRO A 204 3.47 -17.94 10.36
C PRO A 204 4.71 -18.57 9.71
N ASP A 205 5.20 -19.64 10.33
CA ASP A 205 6.03 -20.63 9.63
C ASP A 205 5.23 -21.15 8.42
N PRO A 206 5.80 -21.19 7.19
CA PRO A 206 5.13 -21.76 6.03
C PRO A 206 4.57 -23.18 6.24
N GLU A 207 5.18 -23.96 7.14
CA GLU A 207 4.75 -25.33 7.46
C GLU A 207 3.74 -25.39 8.62
N ALA A 208 3.40 -24.25 9.24
CA ALA A 208 2.46 -24.23 10.34
C ALA A 208 1.04 -24.64 9.90
N LEU A 209 0.36 -25.36 10.79
CA LEU A 209 -1.00 -25.82 10.56
C LEU A 209 -1.95 -24.63 10.31
N GLY A 210 -2.80 -24.75 9.28
CA GLY A 210 -3.75 -23.72 8.89
C GLY A 210 -3.16 -22.64 7.98
N VAL A 211 -1.87 -22.67 7.65
CA VAL A 211 -1.29 -21.79 6.63
C VAL A 211 -1.57 -22.37 5.24
N VAL A 212 -2.05 -21.53 4.34
CA VAL A 212 -2.26 -21.89 2.93
C VAL A 212 -1.21 -21.24 2.04
N SER A 213 -0.97 -19.94 2.20
CA SER A 213 0.06 -19.24 1.41
C SER A 213 0.50 -17.94 2.07
N ARG A 214 1.73 -17.50 1.72
CA ARG A 214 2.27 -16.19 2.07
C ARG A 214 3.05 -15.64 0.88
N ASN A 215 2.49 -14.63 0.22
CA ASN A 215 3.04 -14.06 -1.01
C ASN A 215 3.30 -12.56 -0.84
N VAL A 216 4.40 -12.06 -1.40
CA VAL A 216 4.65 -10.63 -1.51
C VAL A 216 3.86 -10.12 -2.73
N LEU A 217 2.89 -9.24 -2.52
CA LEU A 217 2.13 -8.62 -3.61
C LEU A 217 2.81 -7.38 -4.17
N LYS A 218 3.43 -6.59 -3.29
CA LYS A 218 4.10 -5.35 -3.65
C LYS A 218 5.40 -5.24 -2.87
N SER A 219 6.46 -4.78 -3.53
CA SER A 219 7.76 -4.55 -2.91
C SER A 219 8.36 -3.26 -3.46
N GLY A 220 8.70 -2.33 -2.58
CA GLY A 220 9.38 -1.11 -2.95
C GLY A 220 9.62 -0.18 -1.76
N PHE A 221 10.18 0.99 -2.04
CA PHE A 221 10.63 1.94 -1.02
C PHE A 221 9.46 2.70 -0.36
N ALA A 222 8.32 2.84 -1.03
CA ALA A 222 7.16 3.55 -0.52
C ALA A 222 6.22 2.60 0.24
N SER A 223 6.09 1.36 -0.21
CA SER A 223 5.32 0.34 0.48
C SER A 223 5.80 -1.08 0.16
N ARG A 224 5.57 -1.99 1.10
CA ARG A 224 5.69 -3.44 0.90
C ARG A 224 4.45 -4.11 1.46
N GLN A 225 3.83 -4.98 0.65
CA GLN A 225 2.59 -5.66 0.99
C GLN A 225 2.74 -7.17 0.87
N TRP A 226 2.27 -7.88 1.89
CA TRP A 226 2.14 -9.34 1.91
C TRP A 226 0.66 -9.73 1.91
N LYS A 227 0.33 -10.75 1.14
CA LYS A 227 -0.93 -11.48 1.22
C LYS A 227 -0.66 -12.79 1.95
N LEU A 228 -1.36 -12.99 3.05
CA LEU A 228 -1.39 -14.24 3.79
C LEU A 228 -2.77 -14.85 3.62
N ALA A 229 -2.81 -16.14 3.32
CA ALA A 229 -4.04 -16.93 3.31
C ALA A 229 -3.88 -18.09 4.28
N GLY A 230 -4.91 -18.33 5.08
CA GLY A 230 -4.91 -19.42 6.04
C GLY A 230 -6.28 -19.65 6.68
N ALA A 231 -6.28 -20.38 7.78
CA ALA A 231 -7.44 -20.67 8.58
C ALA A 231 -7.15 -20.37 10.06
N LEU A 232 -8.16 -19.84 10.75
CA LEU A 232 -8.18 -19.73 12.20
C LEU A 232 -8.30 -21.14 12.78
N MET A 233 -7.22 -21.60 13.43
CA MET A 233 -7.15 -22.94 14.02
C MET A 233 -7.55 -22.90 15.50
N PRO A 234 -8.21 -23.94 16.04
CA PRO A 234 -8.45 -24.06 17.46
C PRO A 234 -7.15 -23.93 18.26
N PHE A 235 -7.13 -23.06 19.27
CA PHE A 235 -5.94 -22.77 20.06
C PHE A 235 -6.12 -23.10 21.54
N ARG A 236 -7.25 -22.68 22.14
CA ARG A 236 -7.59 -23.00 23.53
C ARG A 236 -9.03 -23.45 23.63
N PRO A 237 -9.33 -24.54 24.36
CA PRO A 237 -10.70 -24.97 24.58
C PRO A 237 -11.45 -23.96 25.46
N GLY A 238 -12.74 -23.81 25.19
CA GLY A 238 -13.68 -23.11 26.05
C GLY A 238 -14.28 -24.05 27.10
N GLU A 239 -15.10 -23.50 27.99
CA GLU A 239 -15.83 -24.26 29.00
C GLU A 239 -17.16 -24.84 28.48
N GLY A 240 -17.65 -24.34 27.35
CA GLY A 240 -19.01 -24.59 26.85
C GLY A 240 -19.19 -25.78 25.90
N GLY A 241 -18.11 -26.49 25.52
CA GLY A 241 -18.18 -27.62 24.58
C GLY A 241 -17.01 -27.68 23.59
N ALA A 242 -17.04 -28.69 22.71
CA ALA A 242 -15.98 -28.88 21.70
C ALA A 242 -15.97 -27.72 20.66
N PRO A 243 -14.80 -27.40 20.07
CA PRO A 243 -14.70 -26.41 19.00
C PRO A 243 -15.66 -26.70 17.84
N LEU A 244 -16.27 -25.66 17.29
CA LEU A 244 -17.08 -25.79 16.07
C LEU A 244 -16.27 -26.42 14.93
N PRO A 245 -16.88 -27.33 14.14
CA PRO A 245 -16.18 -28.11 13.12
C PRO A 245 -15.81 -27.29 11.87
N HIS A 246 -16.37 -26.09 11.71
CA HIS A 246 -16.08 -25.22 10.58
C HIS A 246 -14.90 -24.31 10.90
N MET A 247 -13.85 -24.40 10.08
CA MET A 247 -12.72 -23.49 10.15
C MET A 247 -13.05 -22.18 9.43
N MET A 248 -12.66 -21.06 10.04
CA MET A 248 -12.79 -19.74 9.43
C MET A 248 -11.54 -19.42 8.62
N SER A 249 -11.68 -19.28 7.31
CA SER A 249 -10.59 -18.87 6.46
C SER A 249 -10.36 -17.37 6.53
N VAL A 250 -9.09 -17.00 6.44
CA VAL A 250 -8.63 -15.61 6.54
C VAL A 250 -7.70 -15.31 5.38
N HIS A 251 -7.97 -14.19 4.71
CA HIS A 251 -7.01 -13.50 3.87
C HIS A 251 -6.60 -12.20 4.55
N ALA A 252 -5.34 -12.13 4.98
CA ALA A 252 -4.75 -10.95 5.59
C ALA A 252 -3.82 -10.27 4.59
N TYR A 253 -4.00 -8.96 4.41
CA TYR A 253 -3.13 -8.12 3.61
C TYR A 253 -2.39 -7.19 4.55
N LEU A 254 -1.14 -7.50 4.78
CA LEU A 254 -0.28 -6.70 5.64
C LEU A 254 0.50 -5.73 4.77
N THR A 255 0.35 -4.44 5.01
CA THR A 255 1.07 -3.39 4.28
C THR A 255 1.95 -2.60 5.23
N THR A 256 3.22 -2.44 4.86
CA THR A 256 4.16 -1.58 5.57
C THR A 256 4.51 -0.39 4.69
N TRP A 257 4.57 0.79 5.29
CA TRP A 257 4.73 2.04 4.56
C TRP A 257 6.13 2.61 4.82
N GLY A 258 6.90 2.92 3.77
CA GLY A 258 8.29 3.35 3.92
C GLY A 258 8.47 4.76 4.50
N ALA A 259 7.47 5.62 4.34
CA ALA A 259 7.52 7.01 4.80
C ALA A 259 7.20 7.19 6.30
N SER A 260 6.73 6.14 6.97
CA SER A 260 6.14 6.23 8.31
C SER A 260 6.32 4.92 9.07
N ASN A 261 6.25 4.94 10.40
CA ASN A 261 6.24 3.72 11.21
C ASN A 261 4.86 3.02 11.22
N LEU A 262 4.11 3.12 10.12
CA LEU A 262 2.74 2.63 10.02
C LEU A 262 2.72 1.26 9.35
N VAL A 263 1.89 0.39 9.92
CA VAL A 263 1.49 -0.89 9.35
C VAL A 263 -0.02 -0.89 9.20
N SER A 264 -0.50 -1.31 8.03
CA SER A 264 -1.92 -1.50 7.75
C SER A 264 -2.21 -2.99 7.66
N LEU A 265 -3.38 -3.38 8.16
CA LEU A 265 -3.88 -4.75 8.10
C LEU A 265 -5.30 -4.72 7.54
N ASP A 266 -5.47 -5.27 6.34
CA ASP A 266 -6.79 -5.49 5.76
C ASP A 266 -7.14 -6.97 5.86
N LEU A 267 -8.32 -7.29 6.37
CA LEU A 267 -8.76 -8.66 6.62
C LEU A 267 -9.99 -8.99 5.77
N ARG A 268 -10.01 -10.19 5.20
CA ARG A 268 -11.20 -10.83 4.66
C ARG A 268 -11.37 -12.16 5.36
N ILE A 269 -12.48 -12.31 6.07
CA ILE A 269 -12.79 -13.50 6.88
C ILE A 269 -14.06 -14.13 6.31
N HIS A 270 -14.06 -15.43 6.10
CA HIS A 270 -15.24 -16.17 5.66
C HIS A 270 -15.38 -17.52 6.36
N ASN A 271 -16.63 -17.96 6.48
CA ASN A 271 -16.99 -19.22 7.12
C ASN A 271 -16.93 -20.36 6.09
N GLY A 272 -15.72 -20.87 5.85
CA GLY A 272 -15.48 -22.00 4.97
C GLY A 272 -14.07 -22.01 4.39
N LEU A 273 -13.51 -23.20 4.20
CA LEU A 273 -12.23 -23.41 3.52
C LEU A 273 -12.47 -23.40 2.00
N THR A 274 -12.16 -22.29 1.35
CA THR A 274 -11.98 -22.29 -0.10
C THR A 274 -10.53 -22.63 -0.40
N ALA A 275 -10.28 -23.67 -1.20
CA ALA A 275 -8.95 -23.86 -1.77
C ALA A 275 -8.54 -22.57 -2.49
N ALA A 276 -7.36 -22.04 -2.18
CA ALA A 276 -6.83 -20.90 -2.91
C ALA A 276 -6.61 -21.36 -4.36
N SER A 277 -7.47 -20.93 -5.28
CA SER A 277 -7.19 -21.03 -6.71
C SER A 277 -5.95 -20.17 -6.98
N GLY A 278 -4.84 -20.84 -7.29
CA GLY A 278 -3.56 -20.22 -7.64
C GLY A 278 -3.65 -19.42 -8.94
#